data_AF-X1BRQ2-F1
#
_entry.id   AF-X1BRQ2-F1
#
_cell.length_a   1.000
_cell.length_b   1.000
_cell.length_c   1.000
_cell.angle_alpha   90.00
_cell.angle_beta   90.00
_cell.angle_gamma   90.00
#
_symmetry.space_group_name_H-M   'P 1'
#
loop_
_entity.id
_entity.type
_entity.pdbx_description
1 polymer ?
#
loop_
_entity_poly.entity_id
_entity_poly.type
_entity_poly.pdbx_seq_one_letter_code
_entity_poly.pdbx_strand_id
1 'polypeptide(L)'
;GMLSAMNLKLASDDLCISSRYFEKQIELLGDDSDFLNLIAERYLNKPQCMRMADLGLKLKEIENNIIKNNIEGVIFISLKFCDTVLYSFPLLKQKLNQLGIPALYLEIEYNNFSEGQLKTRVQAFLEML
;
A
#
# COMPACT_ATOMS: atom_id res chain seq x y z
N GLY A 1 -13.31 1.24 15.30
CA GLY A 1 -12.33 0.15 15.06
C GLY A 1 -10.98 0.53 15.64
N MET A 2 -10.04 -0.41 15.74
CA MET A 2 -8.70 -0.22 16.34
C MET A 2 -8.01 1.10 15.94
N LEU A 3 -7.98 1.41 14.64
CA LEU A 3 -7.32 2.62 14.11
C LEU A 3 -8.13 3.91 14.34
N SER A 4 -9.47 3.83 14.36
CA SER A 4 -10.32 5.02 14.53
C SER A 4 -10.29 5.58 15.96
N ALA A 5 -9.72 4.85 16.91
CA ALA A 5 -9.52 5.29 18.29
C ALA A 5 -8.16 5.96 18.52
N MET A 6 -7.32 6.03 17.48
CA MET A 6 -5.98 6.65 17.54
C MET A 6 -6.00 8.00 16.83
N ASN A 7 -5.08 8.90 17.19
CA ASN A 7 -4.89 10.17 16.48
C ASN A 7 -4.11 9.94 15.17
N LEU A 8 -4.73 9.22 14.24
CA LEU A 8 -4.18 8.89 12.92
C LEU A 8 -5.19 9.27 11.85
N LYS A 9 -4.69 9.91 10.80
CA LYS A 9 -5.45 10.16 9.56
C LYS A 9 -4.82 9.38 8.42
N LEU A 10 -5.58 8.48 7.80
CA LEU A 10 -5.17 7.81 6.57
C LEU A 10 -5.26 8.81 5.40
N ALA A 11 -4.12 9.28 4.90
CA ALA A 11 -4.07 10.24 3.79
C ALA A 11 -4.11 9.55 2.41
N SER A 12 -3.50 8.36 2.31
CA SER A 12 -3.42 7.56 1.09
C SER A 12 -3.22 6.10 1.47
N ASP A 13 -3.64 5.17 0.61
CA ASP A 13 -3.39 3.75 0.74
C ASP A 13 -2.92 3.16 -0.60
N ASP A 14 -2.25 2.02 -0.52
CA ASP A 14 -1.80 1.25 -1.68
C ASP A 14 -2.16 -0.24 -1.45
N LEU A 15 -3.45 -0.56 -1.47
CA LEU A 15 -3.97 -1.88 -1.10
C LEU A 15 -4.85 -2.49 -2.21
N CYS A 16 -4.79 -3.82 -2.33
CA CYS A 16 -5.57 -4.58 -3.31
C CYS A 16 -7.09 -4.50 -3.12
N ILE A 17 -7.54 -4.13 -1.91
CA ILE A 17 -8.95 -4.07 -1.52
C ILE A 17 -9.49 -2.64 -1.44
N SER A 18 -8.71 -1.66 -1.88
CA SER A 18 -9.09 -0.24 -1.93
C SER A 18 -8.47 0.43 -3.15
N SER A 19 -7.58 1.41 -2.99
CA SER A 19 -6.97 2.22 -4.06
C SER A 19 -6.68 1.45 -5.35
N ARG A 20 -5.87 0.38 -5.28
CA ARG A 20 -5.44 -0.39 -6.46
C ARG A 20 -6.58 -0.98 -7.26
N TYR A 21 -7.72 -1.26 -6.62
CA TYR A 21 -8.89 -1.80 -7.31
C TYR A 21 -9.64 -0.71 -8.07
N PHE A 22 -9.82 0.47 -7.47
CA PHE A 22 -10.71 1.52 -7.98
C PHE A 22 -10.00 2.58 -8.83
N GLU A 23 -8.69 2.74 -8.70
CA GLU A 23 -7.95 3.86 -9.31
C GLU A 23 -7.96 3.84 -10.84
N LYS A 24 -7.78 2.66 -11.46
CA LYS A 24 -7.90 2.53 -12.91
C LYS A 24 -9.31 2.08 -13.29
N GLN A 25 -10.04 2.90 -14.01
CA GLN A 25 -11.35 2.55 -14.57
C GLN A 25 -11.25 2.20 -16.06
N ILE A 26 -12.26 1.48 -16.57
CA ILE A 26 -12.40 1.25 -18.01
C ILE A 26 -13.03 2.52 -18.59
N GLU A 27 -12.39 3.08 -19.61
CA GLU A 27 -12.94 4.19 -20.38
C GLU A 27 -13.59 3.62 -21.64
N LEU A 28 -14.91 3.77 -21.76
CA LEU A 28 -15.65 3.34 -22.93
C LEU A 28 -15.47 4.38 -24.03
N LEU A 29 -14.91 3.98 -25.17
CA LEU A 29 -14.67 4.85 -26.32
C LEU A 29 -15.54 4.39 -27.49
N GLY A 30 -16.77 4.90 -27.56
CA GLY A 30 -17.64 4.72 -28.73
C GLY A 30 -18.21 3.31 -28.85
N ASP A 31 -18.02 2.68 -30.02
CA ASP A 31 -18.60 1.36 -30.30
C ASP A 31 -17.82 0.29 -29.52
N ASP A 32 -18.45 -0.29 -28.50
CA ASP A 32 -17.86 -1.17 -27.48
C ASP A 32 -17.49 -2.58 -27.99
N SER A 33 -17.14 -2.71 -29.28
CA SER A 33 -16.83 -3.98 -29.93
C SER A 33 -15.59 -4.70 -29.38
N ASP A 34 -14.79 -4.02 -28.56
CA ASP A 34 -13.55 -4.55 -27.98
C ASP A 34 -13.51 -4.56 -26.43
N PHE A 35 -14.67 -4.78 -25.82
CA PHE A 35 -14.83 -4.75 -24.36
C PHE A 35 -13.90 -5.72 -23.60
N LEU A 36 -13.58 -6.88 -24.19
CA LEU A 36 -12.67 -7.85 -23.58
C LEU A 36 -11.23 -7.34 -23.50
N ASN A 37 -10.73 -6.65 -24.53
CA ASN A 37 -9.40 -6.04 -24.47
C ASN A 37 -9.38 -4.89 -23.46
N LEU A 38 -10.43 -4.07 -23.38
CA LEU A 38 -10.53 -3.02 -22.37
C LEU A 38 -10.47 -3.56 -20.93
N ILE A 39 -11.13 -4.70 -20.66
CA ILE A 39 -11.01 -5.39 -19.36
C ILE A 39 -9.58 -5.89 -19.13
N ALA A 40 -8.97 -6.53 -20.12
CA ALA A 40 -7.62 -7.07 -20.01
C ALA A 40 -6.59 -5.95 -19.76
N GLU A 41 -6.68 -4.84 -20.49
CA GLU A 41 -5.83 -3.67 -20.29
C GLU A 41 -6.01 -3.08 -18.90
N ARG A 42 -7.24 -2.89 -18.41
CA ARG A 42 -7.48 -2.42 -17.05
C ARG A 42 -6.90 -3.39 -16.02
N TYR A 43 -7.01 -4.70 -16.23
CA TYR A 43 -6.47 -5.71 -15.33
C TYR A 43 -4.93 -5.68 -15.25
N LEU A 44 -4.25 -5.50 -16.39
CA LEU A 44 -2.80 -5.47 -16.48
C LEU A 44 -2.19 -4.14 -16.03
N ASN A 45 -2.90 -3.03 -16.25
CA ASN A 45 -2.41 -1.67 -16.02
C ASN A 45 -2.93 -0.99 -14.75
N LYS A 46 -3.78 -1.66 -13.95
CA LYS A 46 -4.12 -1.14 -12.62
C LYS A 46 -2.88 -1.04 -11.73
N PRO A 47 -2.88 -0.20 -10.68
CA PRO A 47 -1.75 -0.09 -9.76
C PRO A 47 -1.29 -1.47 -9.26
N GLN A 48 0.00 -1.72 -9.44
CA GLN A 48 0.57 -3.05 -9.26
C GLN A 48 0.89 -3.31 -7.79
N CYS A 49 0.57 -4.53 -7.35
CA CYS A 49 1.11 -5.08 -6.11
C CYS A 49 2.60 -5.38 -6.27
N MET A 50 3.36 -5.44 -5.17
CA MET A 50 4.77 -5.86 -5.16
C MET A 50 5.06 -7.18 -5.87
N ARG A 51 4.06 -8.07 -5.99
CA ARG A 51 4.17 -9.30 -6.78
C ARG A 51 4.41 -9.05 -8.28
N MET A 52 3.88 -7.95 -8.83
CA MET A 52 3.89 -7.65 -10.27
C MET A 52 4.69 -6.40 -10.61
N ALA A 53 4.93 -5.53 -9.63
CA ALA A 53 5.53 -4.23 -9.87
C ALA A 53 7.03 -4.33 -10.15
N ASP A 54 7.51 -3.50 -11.08
CA ASP A 54 8.91 -3.10 -11.06
C ASP A 54 9.18 -2.33 -9.76
N LEU A 55 10.18 -2.77 -8.99
CA LEU A 55 10.45 -2.22 -7.66
C LEU A 55 10.86 -0.74 -7.72
N GLY A 56 11.55 -0.32 -8.78
CA GLY A 56 11.93 1.07 -8.99
C GLY A 56 10.73 1.96 -9.29
N LEU A 57 9.82 1.52 -10.16
CA LEU A 57 8.57 2.22 -10.42
C LEU A 57 7.69 2.29 -9.16
N LYS A 58 7.60 1.20 -8.39
CA LYS A 58 6.80 1.18 -7.18
C LYS A 58 7.34 2.12 -6.10
N LEU A 59 8.66 2.17 -5.95
CA LEU A 59 9.33 3.12 -5.06
C LEU A 59 8.99 4.57 -5.43
N LYS A 60 9.07 4.92 -6.70
CA LYS A 60 8.71 6.26 -7.19
C LYS A 60 7.23 6.58 -6.94
N GLU A 61 6.34 5.61 -7.13
CA GLU A 61 4.92 5.77 -6.82
C GLU A 61 4.69 6.07 -5.33
N ILE A 62 5.33 5.32 -4.44
CA ILE A 62 5.26 5.54 -2.99
C ILE A 62 5.82 6.93 -2.63
N GLU A 63 6.98 7.31 -3.17
CA GLU A 63 7.60 8.63 -2.95
C GLU A 63 6.69 9.77 -3.42
N ASN A 64 6.13 9.66 -4.61
CA ASN A 64 5.17 10.64 -5.15
C ASN A 64 3.94 10.76 -4.25
N ASN A 65 3.40 9.64 -3.74
CA ASN A 65 2.27 9.66 -2.82
C ASN A 65 2.60 10.28 -1.47
N ILE A 66 3.82 10.08 -0.96
CA ILE A 66 4.30 10.71 0.27
C ILE A 66 4.34 12.23 0.10
N ILE A 67 4.98 12.72 -0.96
CA ILE A 67 5.15 14.15 -1.23
C ILE A 67 3.77 14.79 -1.48
N LYS A 68 2.96 14.21 -2.35
CA LYS A 68 1.65 14.74 -2.74
C LYS A 68 0.70 14.92 -1.56
N ASN A 69 0.76 13.99 -0.60
CA ASN A 69 -0.19 13.94 0.51
C ASN A 69 0.42 14.39 1.86
N ASN A 70 1.67 14.87 1.87
CA ASN A 70 2.42 15.22 3.09
C ASN A 70 2.40 14.10 4.13
N ILE A 71 2.75 12.88 3.73
CA ILE A 71 2.71 11.70 4.61
C ILE A 71 3.90 11.74 5.58
N GLU A 72 3.60 11.65 6.87
CA GLU A 72 4.61 11.69 7.96
C GLU A 72 5.18 10.31 8.30
N GLY A 73 4.49 9.23 7.92
CA GLY A 73 4.95 7.86 8.16
C GLY A 73 4.20 6.83 7.32
N VAL A 74 4.84 5.69 7.04
CA VAL A 74 4.27 4.63 6.21
C VAL A 74 4.12 3.33 7.00
N ILE A 75 2.94 2.73 6.97
CA ILE A 75 2.68 1.41 7.55
C ILE A 75 2.54 0.39 6.42
N PHE A 76 3.49 -0.54 6.34
CA PHE A 76 3.40 -1.70 5.48
C PHE A 76 2.63 -2.79 6.19
N ILE A 77 1.53 -3.23 5.59
CA ILE A 77 0.72 -4.34 6.08
C ILE A 77 0.78 -5.45 5.04
N SER A 78 1.20 -6.65 5.47
CA SER A 78 1.14 -7.84 4.63
C SER A 78 0.58 -9.02 5.38
N LEU A 79 -0.08 -9.89 4.63
CA LEU A 79 -0.43 -11.21 5.12
C LEU A 79 0.85 -11.98 5.42
N LYS A 80 0.79 -12.81 6.45
CA LYS A 80 1.84 -13.77 6.74
C LYS A 80 2.16 -14.60 5.50
N PHE A 81 3.46 -14.81 5.27
CA PHE A 81 3.99 -15.52 4.09
C PHE A 81 3.77 -14.79 2.75
N CYS A 82 3.60 -13.47 2.77
CA CYS A 82 3.68 -12.66 1.55
C CYS A 82 5.16 -12.40 1.18
N ASP A 83 5.82 -13.41 0.61
CA ASP A 83 7.26 -13.37 0.33
C ASP A 83 7.67 -12.19 -0.55
N THR A 84 6.82 -11.78 -1.50
CA THR A 84 7.11 -10.64 -2.39
C THR A 84 7.22 -9.31 -1.65
N VAL A 85 6.39 -9.09 -0.62
CA VAL A 85 6.49 -7.89 0.23
C VAL A 85 7.69 -8.00 1.14
N LEU A 86 7.89 -9.17 1.76
CA LEU A 86 9.04 -9.44 2.64
C LEU A 86 10.38 -9.23 1.94
N TYR A 87 10.50 -9.70 0.69
CA TYR A 87 11.69 -9.52 -0.13
C TYR A 87 11.96 -8.05 -0.46
N SER A 88 10.90 -7.29 -0.76
CA SER A 88 11.02 -5.88 -1.19
C SER A 88 11.16 -4.90 -0.03
N PHE A 89 10.64 -5.24 1.16
CA PHE A 89 10.54 -4.35 2.30
C PHE A 89 11.89 -3.78 2.80
N PRO A 90 13.00 -4.55 2.88
CA PRO A 90 14.29 -3.99 3.29
C PRO A 90 14.74 -2.83 2.41
N LEU A 91 14.59 -2.96 1.08
CA LEU A 91 14.95 -1.89 0.15
C LEU A 91 14.02 -0.69 0.27
N LEU A 92 12.70 -0.93 0.39
CA LEU A 92 11.71 0.11 0.65
C LEU A 92 12.05 0.91 1.90
N LYS A 93 12.30 0.21 3.02
CA LYS A 93 12.63 0.83 4.30
C LYS A 93 13.91 1.67 4.19
N GLN A 94 14.93 1.16 3.53
CA GLN A 94 16.16 1.92 3.29
C GLN A 94 15.87 3.22 2.52
N LYS A 95 15.02 3.15 1.49
CA LYS A 95 14.66 4.32 0.68
C LYS A 95 13.83 5.34 1.47
N LEU A 96 12.84 4.88 2.24
CA LEU A 96 12.05 5.76 3.10
C LEU A 96 12.90 6.42 4.18
N ASN A 97 13.86 5.69 4.77
CA ASN A 97 14.82 6.27 5.70
C ASN A 97 15.68 7.37 5.05
N GLN A 98 16.09 7.20 3.78
CA GLN A 98 16.81 8.23 3.02
C GLN A 98 15.96 9.49 2.77
N LEU A 99 14.64 9.33 2.69
CA LEU A 99 13.68 10.43 2.56
C LEU A 99 13.27 11.04 3.91
N GLY A 100 13.78 10.51 5.02
CA GLY A 100 13.37 10.94 6.37
C GLY A 100 11.96 10.49 6.77
N ILE A 101 11.41 9.47 6.10
CA ILE A 101 10.06 8.95 6.34
C ILE A 101 10.15 7.67 7.17
N PRO A 102 9.66 7.66 8.43
CA PRO A 102 9.62 6.46 9.23
C PRO A 102 8.67 5.40 8.65
N ALA A 103 9.06 4.13 8.77
CA ALA A 103 8.27 3.00 8.26
C ALA A 103 8.08 1.89 9.30
N LEU A 104 6.84 1.44 9.47
CA LEU A 104 6.44 0.31 10.30
C LEU A 104 6.03 -0.87 9.41
N TYR A 105 6.50 -2.07 9.72
CA TYR A 105 6.02 -3.31 9.09
C TYR A 105 5.15 -4.11 10.06
N LEU A 106 3.95 -4.44 9.61
CA LEU A 106 2.98 -5.25 10.31
C LEU A 106 2.65 -6.48 9.48
N GLU A 107 2.88 -7.65 10.05
CA GLU A 107 2.41 -8.92 9.50
C GLU A 107 1.09 -9.29 10.16
N ILE A 108 0.12 -9.73 9.37
CA ILE A 108 -1.23 -10.07 9.84
C ILE A 108 -1.65 -11.47 9.38
N GLU A 109 -2.50 -12.13 10.18
CA GLU A 109 -3.16 -13.39 9.86
C GLU A 109 -4.69 -13.18 9.87
N TYR A 110 -5.43 -13.89 9.01
CA TYR A 110 -6.89 -13.79 8.96
C TYR A 110 -7.58 -14.33 10.22
N ASN A 111 -7.10 -15.46 10.75
CA ASN A 111 -7.79 -16.19 11.81
C ASN A 111 -7.20 -15.94 13.22
N ASN A 112 -6.01 -15.35 13.30
CA ASN A 112 -5.31 -15.05 14.56
C ASN A 112 -4.85 -13.59 14.56
N PHE A 113 -5.81 -12.68 14.46
CA PHE A 113 -5.53 -11.25 14.52
C PHE A 113 -5.23 -10.84 15.98
N SER A 114 -3.94 -10.72 16.33
CA SER A 114 -3.50 -10.25 17.66
C SER A 114 -3.68 -8.73 17.78
N GLU A 115 -4.94 -8.29 17.90
CA GLU A 115 -5.33 -6.87 17.90
C GLU A 115 -4.56 -6.05 18.95
N GLY A 116 -4.39 -6.59 20.17
CA GLY A 116 -3.67 -5.89 21.24
C GLY A 116 -2.21 -5.60 20.90
N GLN A 117 -1.51 -6.57 20.30
CA GLN A 117 -0.10 -6.40 19.92
C GLN A 117 0.04 -5.39 18.78
N LEU A 118 -0.83 -5.48 17.77
CA LEU A 118 -0.84 -4.53 16.65
C LEU A 118 -1.15 -3.12 17.13
N LYS A 119 -2.12 -2.99 18.04
CA LYS A 119 -2.49 -1.71 18.65
C LYS A 119 -1.29 -1.03 19.32
N THR A 120 -0.59 -1.75 20.20
CA THR A 120 0.59 -1.19 20.90
C THR A 120 1.69 -0.78 19.94
N ARG A 121 1.95 -1.59 18.90
CA ARG A 121 2.99 -1.27 17.89
C ARG A 121 2.64 -0.05 17.06
N VAL A 122 1.37 0.09 16.65
CA VAL A 122 0.91 1.28 15.93
C VAL A 122 0.95 2.50 16.84
N GLN A 123 0.52 2.41 18.10
CA GLN A 123 0.60 3.52 19.05
C GLN A 123 2.04 4.00 19.26
N ALA A 124 2.96 3.09 19.54
CA ALA A 124 4.38 3.42 19.71
C ALA A 124 4.99 4.04 18.43
N PHE A 125 4.54 3.62 17.25
CA PHE A 125 4.96 4.22 15.99
C PHE A 125 4.44 5.65 15.87
N LEU A 126 3.18 5.90 16.20
CA LEU A 126 2.58 7.24 16.17
C LEU A 126 3.21 8.20 17.20
N GLU A 127 3.63 7.71 18.37
CA GLU A 127 4.32 8.51 19.39
C GLU A 127 5.74 8.94 18.97
N MET A 128 6.33 8.24 17.99
CA MET A 128 7.67 8.52 17.47
C MET A 128 7.66 9.53 16.31
N LEU A 129 6.53 9.67 15.61
CA LEU A 129 6.34 10.64 14.52
C LEU A 129 6.21 12.07 15.09
#